data_AF-A0A9D6JFL4-F1
#
_entry.id   AF-A0A9D6JFL4-F1
#
_cell.length_a   1.000
_cell.length_b   1.000
_cell.length_c   1.000
_cell.angle_alpha   90.00
_cell.angle_beta   90.00
_cell.angle_gamma   90.00
#
_symmetry.space_group_name_H-M   'P 1'
#
loop_
_entity.id
_entity.type
_entity.pdbx_description
1 polymer ?
#
loop_
_entity_poly.entity_id
_entity_poly.type
_entity_poly.pdbx_seq_one_letter_code
_entity_poly.pdbx_strand_id
1 'polypeptide(L)'
;IDRMLRDAGLGLEALAGIAVSIGPGSFTGLRIGLSTVKGLAYATGLPVVGVPTLEALAWSVPFAGRQVCPVLDARKQEVYAALFRYRNGALERIMEDAALPPEVLCGKIRRPTLFLGDGLGAYGDLFRRLLGDRMLVPPLASRGSRPACVAELGRQRLLRGERDPADSLVPRYLRPSEAELRRARGT
;
A
#
# COMPACT_ATOMS: atom_id res chain seq x y z
N ILE A 1 2.90 -19.47 1.06
CA ILE A 1 1.43 -19.63 1.07
C ILE A 1 1.09 -21.02 1.61
N ASP A 2 1.47 -22.08 0.90
CA ASP A 2 1.33 -23.48 1.31
C ASP A 2 1.70 -23.77 2.78
N ARG A 3 2.91 -23.40 3.24
CA ARG A 3 3.30 -23.54 4.65
C ARG A 3 2.34 -22.85 5.63
N MET A 4 1.93 -21.62 5.34
CA MET A 4 1.04 -20.85 6.22
C MET A 4 -0.35 -21.49 6.32
N LEU A 5 -0.86 -22.04 5.21
CA LEU A 5 -2.13 -22.77 5.21
C LEU A 5 -2.03 -24.07 6.01
N ARG A 6 -0.95 -24.84 5.85
CA ARG A 6 -0.69 -26.02 6.66
C ARG A 6 -0.58 -25.71 8.15
N ASP A 7 0.15 -24.67 8.51
CA ASP A 7 0.30 -24.25 9.91
C ASP A 7 -1.04 -23.83 10.52
N ALA A 8 -1.99 -23.33 9.69
CA ALA A 8 -3.35 -23.01 10.09
C ALA A 8 -4.33 -24.21 10.02
N GLY A 9 -3.90 -25.38 9.53
CA GLY A 9 -4.77 -26.54 9.30
C GLY A 9 -5.81 -26.32 8.21
N LEU A 10 -5.55 -25.44 7.25
CA LEU A 10 -6.48 -25.07 6.18
C LEU A 10 -5.98 -25.55 4.81
N GLY A 11 -6.92 -25.92 3.94
CA GLY A 11 -6.71 -26.06 2.50
C GLY A 11 -7.02 -24.78 1.73
N LEU A 12 -6.67 -24.73 0.44
CA LEU A 12 -7.02 -23.60 -0.42
C LEU A 12 -8.54 -23.46 -0.61
N GLU A 13 -9.23 -24.60 -0.62
CA GLU A 13 -10.68 -24.75 -0.72
C GLU A 13 -11.45 -24.16 0.46
N ALA A 14 -10.79 -23.93 1.60
CA ALA A 14 -11.40 -23.30 2.77
C ALA A 14 -11.41 -21.76 2.68
N LEU A 15 -10.74 -21.17 1.68
CA LEU A 15 -10.67 -19.73 1.50
C LEU A 15 -11.93 -19.20 0.80
N ALA A 16 -12.39 -18.03 1.20
CA ALA A 16 -13.54 -17.35 0.57
C ALA A 16 -13.13 -16.33 -0.52
N GLY A 17 -11.82 -16.03 -0.63
CA GLY A 17 -11.29 -15.05 -1.58
C GLY A 17 -9.84 -14.69 -1.28
N ILE A 18 -9.23 -13.92 -2.19
CA ILE A 18 -7.80 -13.55 -2.12
C ILE A 18 -7.68 -12.03 -2.17
N ALA A 19 -6.99 -11.44 -1.21
CA ALA A 19 -6.65 -10.03 -1.20
C ALA A 19 -5.18 -9.82 -1.61
N VAL A 20 -4.92 -8.82 -2.45
CA VAL A 20 -3.56 -8.51 -2.92
C VAL A 20 -3.28 -7.01 -2.91
N SER A 21 -2.08 -6.62 -2.48
CA SER A 21 -1.63 -5.24 -2.58
C SER A 21 -1.38 -4.88 -4.04
N ILE A 22 -2.02 -3.82 -4.55
CA ILE A 22 -1.94 -3.45 -5.98
C ILE A 22 -0.96 -2.32 -6.27
N GLY A 23 -0.37 -1.70 -5.26
CA GLY A 23 0.58 -0.60 -5.43
C GLY A 23 0.07 0.72 -4.83
N PRO A 24 0.92 1.75 -4.83
CA PRO A 24 2.30 1.76 -5.35
C PRO A 24 3.27 0.91 -4.51
N GLY A 25 4.47 0.63 -5.04
CA GLY A 25 5.48 -0.19 -4.36
C GLY A 25 6.54 -0.77 -5.31
N SER A 26 7.27 -1.78 -4.85
CA SER A 26 8.28 -2.48 -5.66
C SER A 26 7.67 -3.08 -6.92
N PHE A 27 8.18 -2.68 -8.09
CA PHE A 27 7.71 -3.16 -9.39
C PHE A 27 7.77 -4.68 -9.50
N THR A 28 8.91 -5.27 -9.13
CA THR A 28 9.11 -6.72 -9.12
C THR A 28 8.18 -7.39 -8.11
N GLY A 29 8.06 -6.85 -6.90
CA GLY A 29 7.21 -7.42 -5.86
C GLY A 29 5.73 -7.43 -6.23
N LEU A 30 5.22 -6.32 -6.81
CA LEU A 30 3.84 -6.21 -7.28
C LEU A 30 3.54 -7.21 -8.39
N ARG A 31 4.44 -7.37 -9.37
CA ARG A 31 4.27 -8.35 -10.45
C ARG A 31 4.29 -9.78 -9.93
N ILE A 32 5.24 -10.14 -9.07
CA ILE A 32 5.30 -11.48 -8.48
C ILE A 32 4.01 -11.77 -7.69
N GLY A 33 3.59 -10.83 -6.84
CA GLY A 33 2.38 -10.98 -6.02
C GLY A 33 1.13 -11.16 -6.86
N LEU A 34 0.93 -10.29 -7.86
CA LEU A 34 -0.23 -10.38 -8.75
C LEU A 34 -0.22 -11.63 -9.62
N SER A 35 0.91 -12.01 -10.23
CA SER A 35 1.01 -13.27 -10.98
C SER A 35 0.69 -14.49 -10.11
N THR A 36 1.15 -14.49 -8.86
CA THR A 36 0.83 -15.55 -7.90
C THR A 36 -0.68 -15.61 -7.63
N VAL A 37 -1.31 -14.47 -7.35
CA VAL A 37 -2.75 -14.40 -7.10
C VAL A 37 -3.57 -14.77 -8.32
N LYS A 38 -3.16 -14.36 -9.53
CA LYS A 38 -3.83 -14.76 -10.78
C LYS A 38 -3.78 -16.27 -10.99
N GLY A 39 -2.63 -16.91 -10.77
CA GLY A 39 -2.50 -18.37 -10.86
C GLY A 39 -3.42 -19.08 -9.87
N LEU A 40 -3.45 -18.61 -8.61
CA LEU A 40 -4.34 -19.17 -7.59
C LEU A 40 -5.82 -18.97 -7.93
N ALA A 41 -6.21 -17.77 -8.35
CA ALA A 41 -7.59 -17.46 -8.73
C ALA A 41 -8.03 -18.28 -9.94
N TYR A 42 -7.16 -18.45 -10.94
CA TYR A 42 -7.44 -19.30 -12.10
C TYR A 42 -7.63 -20.77 -11.71
N ALA A 43 -6.78 -21.29 -10.82
CA ALA A 43 -6.86 -22.69 -10.39
C ALA A 43 -8.05 -22.99 -9.46
N THR A 44 -8.50 -22.00 -8.68
CA THR A 44 -9.49 -22.21 -7.60
C THR A 44 -10.86 -21.58 -7.88
N GLY A 45 -10.95 -20.64 -8.82
CA GLY A 45 -12.15 -19.82 -9.03
C GLY A 45 -12.43 -18.80 -7.92
N LEU A 46 -11.51 -18.62 -6.97
CA LEU A 46 -11.71 -17.70 -5.85
C LEU A 46 -11.78 -16.24 -6.30
N PRO A 47 -12.70 -15.43 -5.73
CA PRO A 47 -12.75 -14.01 -6.02
C PRO A 47 -11.49 -13.31 -5.51
N VAL A 48 -11.01 -12.33 -6.28
CA VAL A 48 -9.83 -11.53 -5.95
C VAL A 48 -10.25 -10.10 -5.67
N VAL A 49 -9.58 -9.45 -4.71
CA VAL A 49 -9.69 -8.01 -4.49
C VAL A 49 -8.31 -7.36 -4.36
N GLY A 50 -8.14 -6.26 -5.06
CA GLY A 50 -6.98 -5.39 -4.99
C GLY A 50 -7.12 -4.38 -3.86
N VAL A 51 -6.04 -4.21 -3.09
CA VAL A 51 -5.96 -3.25 -1.98
C VAL A 51 -4.84 -2.25 -2.25
N PRO A 52 -5.12 -0.93 -2.28
CA PRO A 52 -4.08 0.07 -2.45
C PRO A 52 -3.06 0.00 -1.31
N THR A 53 -1.76 -0.05 -1.64
CA THR A 53 -0.70 -0.26 -0.66
C THR A 53 -0.66 0.84 0.40
N LEU A 54 -0.81 2.11 -0.03
CA LEU A 54 -0.79 3.25 0.89
C LEU A 54 -2.00 3.26 1.82
N GLU A 55 -3.17 2.80 1.36
CA GLU A 55 -4.36 2.63 2.20
C GLU A 55 -4.13 1.55 3.26
N ALA A 56 -3.60 0.39 2.86
CA ALA A 56 -3.26 -0.68 3.80
C ALA A 56 -2.22 -0.26 4.85
N LEU A 57 -1.22 0.53 4.45
CA LEU A 57 -0.27 1.12 5.39
C LEU A 57 -0.98 2.05 6.37
N ALA A 58 -1.74 3.03 5.88
CA ALA A 58 -2.43 3.99 6.74
C ALA A 58 -3.42 3.30 7.72
N TRP A 59 -4.03 2.19 7.30
CA TRP A 59 -4.92 1.39 8.13
C TRP A 59 -4.23 0.70 9.31
N SER A 60 -2.89 0.54 9.27
CA SER A 60 -2.12 -0.10 10.35
C SER A 60 -2.08 0.68 11.67
N VAL A 61 -2.54 1.94 11.64
CA VAL A 61 -2.67 2.84 12.80
C VAL A 61 -4.15 3.25 12.98
N PRO A 62 -5.03 2.31 13.39
CA PRO A 62 -6.46 2.52 13.38
C PRO A 62 -6.89 3.62 14.37
N PHE A 63 -7.92 4.38 13.98
CA PHE A 63 -8.52 5.45 14.78
C PHE A 63 -7.54 6.52 15.26
N ALA A 64 -6.41 6.69 14.55
CA ALA A 64 -5.49 7.77 14.84
C ALA A 64 -6.20 9.13 14.81
N GLY A 65 -6.17 9.87 15.92
CA GLY A 65 -6.72 11.24 16.05
C GLY A 65 -5.92 12.31 15.29
N ARG A 66 -5.10 11.89 14.32
CA ARG A 66 -4.17 12.71 13.54
C ARG A 66 -4.25 12.31 12.08
N GLN A 67 -3.73 13.19 11.22
CA GLN A 67 -3.51 12.85 9.82
C GLN A 67 -2.46 11.74 9.72
N VAL A 68 -2.61 10.86 8.75
CA VAL A 68 -1.70 9.74 8.49
C VAL A 68 -1.12 9.88 7.09
N CYS A 69 0.20 9.86 6.98
CA CYS A 69 0.95 9.95 5.73
C CYS A 69 1.82 8.70 5.57
N PRO A 70 1.32 7.66 4.89
CA PRO A 70 2.17 6.59 4.43
C PRO A 70 3.11 7.10 3.35
N VAL A 71 4.38 6.73 3.47
CA VAL A 71 5.47 7.14 2.58
C VAL A 71 6.30 5.91 2.24
N LEU A 72 6.38 5.59 0.95
CA LEU A 72 7.25 4.56 0.42
C LEU A 72 8.37 5.20 -0.40
N ASP A 73 9.58 4.63 -0.37
CA ASP A 73 10.66 5.08 -1.26
C ASP A 73 10.31 4.76 -2.72
N ALA A 74 10.09 5.80 -3.54
CA ALA A 74 9.81 5.65 -4.97
C ALA A 74 11.09 5.58 -5.82
N ARG A 75 12.27 5.61 -5.18
CA ARG A 75 13.58 5.82 -5.78
C ARG A 75 13.68 7.19 -6.45
N LYS A 76 14.84 7.49 -7.05
CA LYS A 76 15.08 8.70 -7.84
C LYS A 76 14.70 10.01 -7.12
N GLN A 77 14.98 10.07 -5.81
CA GLN A 77 14.69 11.23 -4.96
C GLN A 77 13.20 11.57 -4.87
N GLU A 78 12.33 10.58 -5.03
CA GLU A 78 10.88 10.71 -4.87
C GLU A 78 10.35 9.74 -3.82
N VAL A 79 9.15 10.03 -3.34
CA VAL A 79 8.36 9.14 -2.50
C VAL A 79 6.99 8.90 -3.12
N TYR A 80 6.46 7.70 -2.88
CA TYR A 80 5.04 7.45 -3.03
C TYR A 80 4.35 7.81 -1.73
N ALA A 81 3.43 8.76 -1.79
CA ALA A 81 2.72 9.21 -0.61
C ALA A 81 1.25 9.49 -0.90
N ALA A 82 0.46 9.40 0.15
CA ALA A 82 -0.93 9.82 0.21
C ALA A 82 -1.19 10.40 1.60
N LEU A 83 -2.36 11.03 1.78
CA LEU A 83 -2.78 11.49 3.09
C LEU A 83 -4.14 10.89 3.43
N PHE A 84 -4.27 10.47 4.68
CA PHE A 84 -5.48 9.89 5.21
C PHE A 84 -5.84 10.49 6.58
N ARG A 85 -7.08 10.32 6.99
CA ARG A 85 -7.55 10.64 8.33
C ARG A 85 -8.78 9.79 8.67
N TYR A 86 -8.86 9.33 9.92
CA TYR A 86 -10.09 8.70 10.39
C TYR A 86 -11.19 9.73 10.64
N ARG A 87 -12.38 9.47 10.11
CA ARG A 87 -13.63 10.20 10.40
C ARG A 87 -14.77 9.20 10.54
N ASN A 88 -15.57 9.35 11.59
CA ASN A 88 -16.72 8.48 11.87
C ASN A 88 -16.38 6.97 11.79
N GLY A 89 -15.17 6.60 12.27
CA GLY A 89 -14.67 5.23 12.24
C GLY A 89 -14.14 4.73 10.89
N ALA A 90 -14.25 5.52 9.81
CA ALA A 90 -13.73 5.18 8.49
C ALA A 90 -12.42 5.91 8.18
N LEU A 91 -11.51 5.23 7.49
CA LEU A 91 -10.27 5.83 6.98
C LEU A 91 -10.57 6.60 5.68
N GLU A 92 -10.62 7.92 5.75
CA GLU A 92 -10.81 8.77 4.58
C GLU A 92 -9.48 9.16 3.94
N ARG A 93 -9.41 9.09 2.61
CA ARG A 93 -8.32 9.62 1.81
C ARG A 93 -8.54 11.12 1.56
N ILE A 94 -7.55 11.94 1.93
CA ILE A 94 -7.60 13.41 1.78
C ILE A 94 -6.59 13.93 0.75
N MET A 95 -5.62 13.11 0.35
CA MET A 95 -4.74 13.34 -0.79
C MET A 95 -4.60 12.03 -1.55
N GLU A 96 -4.78 12.09 -2.87
CA GLU A 96 -4.56 10.95 -3.74
C GLU A 96 -3.12 10.45 -3.71
N ASP A 97 -2.95 9.20 -4.13
CA ASP A 97 -1.64 8.60 -4.31
C ASP A 97 -0.80 9.44 -5.29
N ALA A 98 0.39 9.86 -4.87
CA ALA A 98 1.28 10.68 -5.68
C ALA A 98 2.72 10.19 -5.58
N ALA A 99 3.44 10.26 -6.71
CA ALA A 99 4.90 10.22 -6.75
C ALA A 99 5.40 11.67 -6.78
N LEU A 100 6.18 12.07 -5.78
CA LEU A 100 6.66 13.45 -5.66
C LEU A 100 7.96 13.53 -4.86
N PRO A 101 8.74 14.61 -5.02
CA PRO A 101 9.88 14.88 -4.15
C PRO A 101 9.45 15.04 -2.68
N PRO A 102 10.25 14.55 -1.72
CA PRO A 102 9.98 14.67 -0.28
C PRO A 102 9.70 16.11 0.18
N GLU A 103 10.39 17.10 -0.39
CA GLU A 103 10.23 18.53 -0.06
C GLU A 103 8.85 19.03 -0.49
N VAL A 104 8.37 18.60 -1.66
CA VAL A 104 7.03 18.93 -2.16
C VAL A 104 5.97 18.30 -1.26
N LEU A 105 6.19 17.06 -0.79
CA LEU A 105 5.32 16.44 0.20
C LEU A 105 5.28 17.26 1.49
N CYS A 106 6.44 17.69 2.01
CA CYS A 106 6.53 18.51 3.22
C CYS A 106 5.70 19.81 3.12
N GLY A 107 5.74 20.48 1.95
CA GLY A 107 4.95 21.69 1.68
C GLY A 107 3.43 21.48 1.74
N LYS A 108 2.96 20.23 1.60
CA LYS A 108 1.53 19.86 1.69
C LYS A 108 1.09 19.55 3.14
N ILE A 109 2.02 19.35 4.06
CA ILE A 109 1.71 19.04 5.46
C ILE A 109 1.43 20.34 6.21
N ARG A 110 0.20 20.51 6.72
CA ARG A 110 -0.22 21.73 7.43
C ARG A 110 -0.52 21.51 8.92
N ARG A 111 -0.53 20.27 9.37
CA ARG A 111 -0.90 19.86 10.73
C ARG A 111 -0.03 18.69 11.20
N PRO A 112 0.07 18.42 12.52
CA PRO A 112 0.74 17.23 13.02
C PRO A 112 0.21 15.96 12.35
N THR A 113 1.13 15.19 11.77
CA THR A 113 0.84 14.07 10.88
C THR A 113 1.73 12.88 11.26
N LEU A 114 1.12 11.69 11.38
CA LEU A 114 1.81 10.43 11.57
C LEU A 114 2.41 9.97 10.24
N PHE A 115 3.73 9.79 10.19
CA PHE A 115 4.42 9.22 9.05
C PHE A 115 4.75 7.74 9.31
N LEU A 116 4.59 6.91 8.29
CA LEU A 116 4.93 5.49 8.30
C LEU A 116 5.37 5.03 6.91
N GLY A 117 5.87 3.79 6.82
CA GLY A 117 6.40 3.20 5.60
C GLY A 117 7.93 3.27 5.53
N ASP A 118 8.48 2.55 4.54
CA ASP A 118 9.93 2.39 4.37
C ASP A 118 10.64 3.65 3.86
N GLY A 119 9.89 4.61 3.29
CA GLY A 119 10.42 5.91 2.88
C GLY A 119 11.00 6.71 4.05
N LEU A 120 10.60 6.40 5.30
CA LEU A 120 11.19 6.96 6.50
C LEU A 120 12.67 6.57 6.69
N GLY A 121 13.09 5.41 6.19
CA GLY A 121 14.49 5.00 6.25
C GLY A 121 15.39 5.88 5.38
N ALA A 122 14.89 6.30 4.21
CA ALA A 122 15.65 7.13 3.27
C ALA A 122 15.53 8.63 3.56
N TYR A 123 14.34 9.10 3.95
CA TYR A 123 14.02 10.54 4.01
C TYR A 123 13.61 11.02 5.42
N GLY A 124 13.73 10.17 6.44
CA GLY A 124 13.30 10.50 7.81
C GLY A 124 13.95 11.75 8.39
N ASP A 125 15.24 11.94 8.19
CA ASP A 125 15.96 13.12 8.69
C ASP A 125 15.60 14.40 7.94
N LEU A 126 15.37 14.30 6.62
CA LEU A 126 14.85 15.39 5.81
C LEU A 126 13.45 15.82 6.29
N PHE A 127 12.55 14.86 6.50
CA PHE A 127 11.23 15.13 7.03
C PHE A 127 11.30 15.79 8.41
N ARG A 128 12.16 15.28 9.31
CA ARG A 128 12.32 15.85 10.65
C ARG A 128 12.81 17.30 10.59
N ARG A 129 13.77 17.60 9.73
CA ARG A 129 14.31 18.95 9.52
C ARG A 129 13.26 19.93 8.99
N LEU A 130 12.44 19.53 8.01
CA LEU A 130 11.47 20.41 7.35
C LEU A 130 10.13 20.55 8.08
N LEU A 131 9.73 19.51 8.82
CA LEU A 131 8.42 19.45 9.47
C LEU A 131 8.47 19.75 10.96
N GLY A 132 9.60 19.51 11.63
CA GLY A 132 9.73 19.66 13.08
C GLY A 132 8.64 18.87 13.82
N ASP A 133 7.96 19.53 14.76
CA ASP A 133 6.89 18.95 15.58
C ASP A 133 5.65 18.48 14.80
N ARG A 134 5.56 18.84 13.50
CA ARG A 134 4.49 18.33 12.63
C ARG A 134 4.72 16.90 12.18
N MET A 135 5.95 16.40 12.25
CA MET A 135 6.26 15.00 11.96
C MET A 135 6.13 14.16 13.23
N LEU A 136 5.12 13.30 13.26
CA LEU A 136 4.96 12.31 14.30
C LEU A 136 5.32 10.95 13.70
N VAL A 137 6.03 10.12 14.45
CA VAL A 137 6.41 8.77 13.98
C VAL A 137 5.99 7.76 15.03
N PRO A 138 5.11 6.78 14.70
CA PRO A 138 4.69 5.76 15.66
C PRO A 138 5.87 4.85 16.05
N PRO A 139 5.75 3.97 17.06
CA PRO A 139 6.77 2.98 17.38
C PRO A 139 7.12 2.09 16.17
N LEU A 140 8.35 1.56 16.13
CA LEU A 140 8.87 0.80 14.98
C LEU A 140 7.95 -0.34 14.54
N ALA A 141 7.33 -1.05 15.50
CA ALA A 141 6.40 -2.14 15.23
C ALA A 141 5.18 -1.73 14.39
N SER A 142 4.84 -0.43 14.35
CA SER A 142 3.69 0.15 13.64
C SER A 142 4.07 0.98 12.42
N ARG A 143 5.32 0.89 11.93
CA ARG A 143 5.79 1.65 10.75
C ARG A 143 5.73 0.86 9.44
N GLY A 144 5.75 -0.47 9.49
CA GLY A 144 5.90 -1.32 8.31
C GLY A 144 4.58 -1.71 7.64
N SER A 145 4.68 -2.21 6.40
CA SER A 145 3.57 -2.89 5.73
C SER A 145 3.14 -4.12 6.53
N ARG A 146 1.83 -4.29 6.71
CA ARG A 146 1.26 -5.42 7.44
C ARG A 146 0.33 -6.20 6.51
N PRO A 147 0.67 -7.46 6.13
CA PRO A 147 -0.20 -8.29 5.31
C PRO A 147 -1.60 -8.47 5.89
N ALA A 148 -1.71 -8.49 7.23
CA ALA A 148 -3.00 -8.53 7.92
C ALA A 148 -3.92 -7.34 7.60
N CYS A 149 -3.36 -6.14 7.36
CA CYS A 149 -4.16 -4.97 6.97
C CYS A 149 -4.68 -5.11 5.53
N VAL A 150 -3.88 -5.69 4.62
CA VAL A 150 -4.34 -6.04 3.26
C VAL A 150 -5.44 -7.09 3.33
N ALA A 151 -5.25 -8.13 4.14
CA ALA A 151 -6.23 -9.20 4.31
C ALA A 151 -7.56 -8.66 4.88
N GLU A 152 -7.52 -7.80 5.90
CA GLU A 152 -8.73 -7.24 6.51
C GLU A 152 -9.46 -6.26 5.59
N LEU A 153 -8.74 -5.36 4.92
CA LEU A 153 -9.34 -4.48 3.91
C LEU A 153 -9.95 -5.29 2.76
N GLY A 154 -9.25 -6.32 2.29
CA GLY A 154 -9.78 -7.22 1.27
C GLY A 154 -11.00 -7.99 1.74
N ARG A 155 -11.01 -8.49 2.98
CA ARG A 155 -12.17 -9.14 3.60
C ARG A 155 -13.39 -8.22 3.62
N GLN A 156 -13.20 -6.95 3.99
CA GLN A 156 -14.28 -5.95 3.99
C GLN A 156 -14.83 -5.70 2.58
N ARG A 157 -13.97 -5.61 1.56
CA ARG A 157 -14.39 -5.46 0.15
C ARG A 157 -15.17 -6.68 -0.34
N LEU A 158 -14.68 -7.88 -0.08
CA LEU A 158 -15.36 -9.13 -0.42
C LEU A 158 -16.74 -9.24 0.24
N LEU A 159 -16.86 -8.86 1.52
CA LEU A 159 -18.15 -8.86 2.24
C LEU A 159 -19.15 -7.85 1.66
N ARG A 160 -18.69 -6.79 1.00
CA ARG A 160 -19.54 -5.85 0.25
C ARG A 160 -19.90 -6.34 -1.15
N GLY A 161 -19.44 -7.53 -1.54
CA GLY A 161 -19.63 -8.08 -2.88
C GLY A 161 -18.66 -7.53 -3.92
N GLU A 162 -17.67 -6.73 -3.53
CA GLU A 162 -16.65 -6.22 -4.44
C GLU A 162 -15.73 -7.36 -4.88
N ARG A 163 -15.42 -7.39 -6.17
CA ARG A 163 -14.54 -8.39 -6.81
C ARG A 163 -13.84 -7.73 -7.99
N ASP A 164 -12.54 -7.90 -8.07
CA ASP A 164 -11.75 -7.48 -9.23
C ASP A 164 -11.60 -8.65 -10.22
N PRO A 165 -11.75 -8.43 -11.53
CA PRO A 165 -11.44 -9.46 -12.52
C PRO A 165 -9.95 -9.79 -12.45
N ALA A 166 -9.62 -11.03 -12.10
CA ALA A 166 -8.25 -11.45 -11.84
C ALA A 166 -7.35 -11.28 -13.09
N ASP A 167 -7.90 -11.52 -14.29
CA ASP A 167 -7.23 -11.34 -15.57
C ASP A 167 -6.84 -9.88 -15.83
N SER A 168 -7.75 -8.93 -15.58
CA SER A 168 -7.51 -7.50 -15.79
C SER A 168 -6.85 -6.79 -14.62
N LEU A 169 -6.69 -7.44 -13.46
CA LEU A 169 -6.06 -6.83 -12.30
C LEU A 169 -4.58 -6.54 -12.59
N VAL A 170 -4.24 -5.26 -12.64
CA VAL A 170 -2.89 -4.78 -12.93
C VAL A 170 -2.36 -3.95 -11.76
N PRO A 171 -1.03 -3.87 -11.57
CA PRO A 171 -0.47 -2.99 -10.57
C PRO A 171 -0.83 -1.52 -10.86
N ARG A 172 -1.20 -0.79 -9.82
CA ARG A 172 -1.36 0.67 -9.84
C ARG A 172 0.01 1.32 -9.82
N TYR A 173 0.57 1.52 -11.01
CA TYR A 173 1.79 2.29 -11.20
C TYR A 173 1.47 3.78 -11.27
N LEU A 174 2.03 4.57 -10.35
CA LEU A 174 2.00 6.04 -10.43
C LEU A 174 3.07 6.59 -11.38
N ARG A 175 3.97 5.71 -11.84
CA ARG A 175 5.07 6.00 -12.74
C ARG A 175 5.26 4.83 -13.72
N PRO A 176 5.48 5.09 -15.02
CA PRO A 176 5.87 4.04 -15.95
C PRO A 176 7.20 3.40 -15.51
N SER A 177 7.31 2.10 -15.72
CA SER A 177 8.50 1.31 -15.40
C SER A 177 9.73 1.76 -16.19
N GLU A 178 10.93 1.41 -15.73
CA GLU A 178 12.15 1.71 -16.50
C GLU A 178 12.15 1.03 -17.86
N ALA A 179 11.57 -0.17 -17.96
CA ALA A 179 11.45 -0.88 -19.24
C ALA A 179 10.51 -0.15 -20.21
N GLU A 180 9.40 0.40 -19.72
CA GLU A 180 8.49 1.22 -20.53
C GLU A 180 9.13 2.56 -20.93
N LEU A 181 9.88 3.19 -20.01
CA LEU A 181 10.64 4.41 -20.30
C LEU A 181 11.77 4.18 -21.32
N ARG A 182 12.45 3.02 -21.30
CA ARG A 182 13.47 2.64 -22.29
C ARG A 182 12.84 2.38 -23.67
N ARG A 183 11.72 1.63 -23.71
CA ARG A 183 10.96 1.40 -24.95
C ARG A 183 10.44 2.69 -25.58
N ALA A 184 9.94 3.64 -24.78
CA ALA A 184 9.50 4.95 -25.25
C ALA A 184 10.67 5.84 -25.75
N ARG A 185 11.91 5.54 -25.35
CA ARG A 185 13.12 6.28 -25.75
C ARG A 185 13.86 5.68 -26.94
N GLY A 186 13.34 4.64 -27.58
CA GLY A 186 13.91 4.11 -28.83
C GLY A 186 15.39 3.72 -28.72
N THR A 187 15.76 3.02 -27.65
CA THR A 187 17.04 2.28 -27.52
C THR A 187 16.74 0.85 -27.09
#